data_AF-A0A9D4YRP3-F1
#
_entry.id   AF-A0A9D4YRP3-F1
#
_cell.length_a   1.000
_cell.length_b   1.000
_cell.length_c   1.000
_cell.angle_alpha   90.00
_cell.angle_beta   90.00
_cell.angle_gamma   90.00
#
_symmetry.space_group_name_H-M   'P 1'
#
loop_
_entity.id
_entity.type
_entity.pdbx_description
1 polymer ?
#
loop_
_entity_poly.entity_id
_entity_poly.type
_entity_poly.pdbx_seq_one_letter_code
_entity_poly.pdbx_strand_id
1 'polypeptide(L)'
;MPAKQKSYMAKFKLTAVKYAEDYGNRGAGRHFDVTEKMIRTWRQSTAKLQAMKSDKKADRGKKSRWAVLEGRLHSWILEQRAQAPDLNDHSSSSDSEEEAEEVPASLPPELAELFQSTLEDEDFGGFEE
;
A
#
# COMPACT_ATOMS: atom_id res chain seq x y z
N MET A 1 34.75 -13.20 -16.70
CA MET A 1 33.74 -12.28 -16.13
C MET A 1 32.39 -12.53 -16.81
N PRO A 2 31.27 -12.64 -16.09
CA PRO A 2 29.95 -12.76 -16.73
C PRO A 2 29.62 -11.49 -17.51
N ALA A 3 29.07 -11.63 -18.71
CA ALA A 3 28.67 -10.50 -19.54
C ALA A 3 27.55 -9.68 -18.86
N LYS A 4 27.65 -8.35 -18.94
CA LYS A 4 26.68 -7.43 -18.34
C LYS A 4 25.32 -7.59 -19.04
N GLN A 5 24.31 -8.04 -18.29
CA GLN A 5 22.97 -8.23 -18.85
C GLN A 5 22.26 -6.88 -19.04
N LYS A 6 21.77 -6.62 -20.25
CA LYS A 6 20.93 -5.45 -20.57
C LYS A 6 19.53 -5.62 -19.96
N SER A 7 18.95 -4.55 -19.42
CA SER A 7 17.59 -4.54 -18.86
C SER A 7 16.63 -3.79 -19.78
N TYR A 8 15.48 -4.39 -20.09
CA TYR A 8 14.52 -3.89 -21.07
C TYR A 8 13.16 -3.63 -20.43
N MET A 9 12.45 -2.60 -20.90
CA MET A 9 11.07 -2.28 -20.47
C MET A 9 10.09 -3.33 -20.98
N ALA A 10 8.98 -3.54 -20.26
CA ALA A 10 7.95 -4.51 -20.66
C ALA A 10 7.38 -4.22 -22.04
N LYS A 11 7.10 -2.94 -22.35
CA LYS A 11 6.62 -2.52 -23.68
C LYS A 11 7.56 -2.98 -24.82
N PHE A 12 8.87 -2.83 -24.62
CA PHE A 12 9.87 -3.21 -25.61
C PHE A 12 9.94 -4.73 -25.78
N LYS A 13 9.82 -5.48 -24.68
CA LYS A 13 9.78 -6.95 -24.75
C LYS A 13 8.56 -7.43 -25.52
N LEU A 14 7.40 -6.78 -25.31
CA LEU A 14 6.17 -7.12 -26.04
C LEU A 14 6.28 -6.79 -27.54
N THR A 15 6.87 -5.65 -27.93
CA THR A 15 7.11 -5.35 -29.35
C THR A 15 8.07 -6.34 -29.99
N ALA A 16 9.12 -6.75 -29.27
CA ALA A 16 10.06 -7.76 -29.75
C ALA A 16 9.39 -9.14 -29.89
N VAL A 17 8.46 -9.49 -29.00
CA VAL A 17 7.69 -10.74 -29.10
C VAL A 17 6.76 -10.72 -30.32
N LYS A 18 6.01 -9.64 -30.54
CA LYS A 18 5.14 -9.51 -31.72
C LYS A 18 5.93 -9.70 -33.02
N TYR A 19 7.05 -9.00 -33.14
CA TYR A 19 7.94 -9.16 -34.30
C TYR A 19 8.50 -10.59 -34.43
N ALA A 20 8.75 -11.28 -33.32
CA ALA A 20 9.22 -12.66 -33.34
C ALA A 20 8.12 -13.67 -33.74
N GLU A 21 6.84 -13.31 -33.67
CA GLU A 21 5.73 -14.12 -34.18
C GLU A 21 5.70 -14.07 -35.71
N ASP A 22 5.97 -12.91 -36.30
CA ASP A 22 5.99 -12.71 -37.76
C ASP A 22 7.28 -13.23 -38.42
N TYR A 23 8.46 -12.90 -37.86
CA TYR A 23 9.78 -13.14 -38.49
C TYR A 23 10.61 -14.21 -37.79
N GLY A 24 10.09 -14.79 -36.71
CA GLY A 24 10.81 -15.76 -35.87
C GLY A 24 11.80 -15.14 -34.89
N ASN A 25 12.27 -15.95 -33.93
CA ASN A 25 13.12 -15.49 -32.83
C ASN A 25 14.47 -14.95 -33.30
N ARG A 26 15.08 -15.58 -34.31
CA ARG A 26 16.39 -15.19 -34.83
C ARG A 26 16.32 -13.88 -35.63
N GLY A 27 15.23 -13.66 -36.37
CA GLY A 27 14.95 -12.40 -37.06
C GLY A 27 14.77 -11.26 -36.07
N ALA A 28 13.97 -11.46 -35.03
CA ALA A 28 13.79 -10.50 -33.94
C ALA A 28 15.12 -10.17 -33.23
N GLY A 29 15.98 -11.17 -33.01
CA GLY A 29 17.26 -10.96 -32.35
C GLY A 29 18.19 -10.02 -33.13
N ARG A 30 18.21 -10.18 -34.46
CA ARG A 30 18.96 -9.28 -35.35
C ARG A 30 18.34 -7.88 -35.42
N HIS A 31 17.01 -7.79 -35.51
CA HIS A 31 16.31 -6.51 -35.63
C HIS A 31 16.47 -5.62 -34.37
N PHE A 32 16.43 -6.23 -33.18
CA PHE A 32 16.45 -5.50 -31.92
C PHE A 32 17.80 -5.51 -31.19
N ASP A 33 18.85 -6.12 -31.77
CA ASP A 33 20.14 -6.38 -31.10
C ASP A 33 19.96 -7.07 -29.73
N VAL A 34 19.09 -8.09 -29.71
CA VAL A 34 18.77 -8.88 -28.52
C VAL A 34 19.17 -10.33 -28.77
N THR A 35 19.78 -10.97 -27.77
CA THR A 35 20.09 -12.39 -27.86
C THR A 35 18.82 -13.21 -28.04
N GLU A 36 18.82 -14.13 -29.00
CA GLU A 36 17.68 -15.01 -29.31
C GLU A 36 17.11 -15.72 -28.06
N LYS A 37 18.00 -16.13 -27.15
CA LYS A 37 17.62 -16.73 -25.86
C LYS A 37 16.65 -15.85 -25.07
N MET A 38 16.86 -14.54 -25.03
CA MET A 38 15.98 -13.61 -24.30
C MET A 38 14.62 -13.48 -24.97
N ILE A 39 14.58 -13.40 -26.30
CA ILE A 39 13.32 -13.36 -27.06
C ILE A 39 12.51 -14.62 -26.78
N ARG A 40 13.16 -15.79 -26.79
CA ARG A 40 12.52 -17.05 -26.43
C ARG A 40 11.97 -17.03 -25.01
N THR A 41 12.74 -16.56 -24.02
CA THR A 41 12.26 -16.42 -22.65
C THR A 41 11.07 -15.45 -22.56
N TRP A 42 11.11 -14.32 -23.29
CA TRP A 42 10.02 -13.34 -23.28
C TRP A 42 8.74 -13.91 -23.87
N ARG A 43 8.83 -14.70 -24.94
CA ARG A 43 7.70 -15.44 -25.52
C ARG A 43 7.05 -16.40 -24.53
N GLN A 44 7.83 -17.09 -23.71
CA GLN A 44 7.30 -17.96 -22.64
C GLN A 44 6.66 -17.16 -21.50
N SER A 45 7.09 -15.93 -21.28
CA SER A 45 6.59 -15.06 -20.19
C SER A 45 5.61 -13.99 -20.66
N THR A 46 4.99 -14.11 -21.84
CA THR A 46 4.11 -13.09 -22.43
C THR A 46 2.97 -12.68 -21.51
N ALA A 47 2.27 -13.64 -20.91
CA ALA A 47 1.18 -13.37 -19.97
C ALA A 47 1.65 -12.50 -18.78
N LYS A 48 2.84 -12.77 -18.24
CA LYS A 48 3.43 -11.96 -17.16
C LYS A 48 3.82 -10.56 -17.64
N LEU A 49 4.33 -10.46 -18.87
CA LEU A 49 4.72 -9.19 -19.48
C LEU A 49 3.50 -8.31 -19.81
N GLN A 50 2.35 -8.91 -20.11
CA GLN A 50 1.08 -8.21 -20.32
C GLN A 50 0.44 -7.77 -18.99
N ALA A 51 0.52 -8.59 -17.95
CA ALA A 51 -0.01 -8.26 -16.63
C ALA A 51 0.77 -7.13 -15.92
N MET A 52 2.06 -6.96 -16.22
CA MET A 52 2.87 -5.90 -15.62
C MET A 52 2.71 -4.55 -16.34
N LYS A 53 2.96 -3.45 -15.61
CA LYS A 53 2.99 -2.10 -16.20
C LYS A 53 4.04 -2.00 -17.31
N SER A 54 3.69 -1.32 -18.41
CA SER A 54 4.52 -1.14 -19.62
C SER A 54 5.93 -0.62 -19.33
N ASP A 55 6.05 0.25 -18.34
CA ASP A 55 7.31 0.96 -18.03
C ASP A 55 8.25 0.16 -17.11
N LYS A 56 7.71 -0.85 -16.41
CA LYS A 56 8.51 -1.70 -15.55
C LYS A 56 9.45 -2.58 -16.39
N LYS A 57 10.69 -2.75 -15.93
CA LYS A 57 11.69 -3.61 -16.59
C LYS A 57 11.67 -5.06 -16.12
N ALA A 58 11.20 -5.30 -14.90
CA ALA A 58 11.04 -6.62 -14.32
C ALA A 58 9.99 -6.56 -13.22
N ASP A 59 9.29 -7.66 -13.01
CA ASP A 59 8.38 -7.83 -11.88
C ASP A 59 9.18 -8.26 -10.65
N ARG A 60 9.90 -7.29 -10.07
CA ARG A 60 10.72 -7.48 -8.88
C ARG A 60 9.91 -7.05 -7.66
N GLY A 61 9.92 -7.87 -6.63
CA GLY A 61 9.26 -7.61 -5.36
C GLY A 61 8.98 -8.93 -4.64
N LYS A 62 8.89 -8.85 -3.31
CA LYS A 62 8.35 -9.97 -2.55
C LYS A 62 6.84 -9.99 -2.80
N LYS A 63 6.34 -11.15 -3.23
CA LYS A 63 4.90 -11.40 -3.17
C LYS A 63 4.52 -11.43 -1.70
N SER A 64 3.34 -10.92 -1.38
CA SER A 64 2.95 -10.92 0.01
C SER A 64 2.76 -12.34 0.52
N ARG A 65 3.20 -12.58 1.76
CA ARG A 65 3.15 -13.91 2.36
C ARG A 65 1.70 -14.31 2.67
N TRP A 66 0.86 -13.32 2.95
CA TRP A 66 -0.52 -13.50 3.37
C TRP A 66 -1.46 -12.62 2.54
N ALA A 67 -1.47 -12.83 1.22
CA ALA A 67 -2.25 -11.99 0.29
C ALA A 67 -3.72 -11.83 0.66
N VAL A 68 -4.35 -12.89 1.17
CA VAL A 68 -5.74 -12.86 1.63
C VAL A 68 -5.91 -12.01 2.89
N LEU A 69 -5.02 -12.16 3.88
CA LEU A 69 -5.09 -11.40 5.14
C LEU A 69 -4.80 -9.91 4.89
N GLU A 70 -3.78 -9.59 4.09
CA GLU A 70 -3.45 -8.22 3.73
C GLU A 70 -4.58 -7.56 2.93
N GLY A 71 -5.24 -8.31 2.03
CA GLY A 71 -6.42 -7.82 1.32
C GLY A 71 -7.57 -7.48 2.28
N ARG A 72 -7.87 -8.38 3.21
CA ARG A 72 -8.90 -8.13 4.24
C ARG A 72 -8.55 -6.93 5.13
N LEU A 73 -7.31 -6.84 5.58
CA LEU A 73 -6.83 -5.74 6.42
C LEU A 73 -6.91 -4.40 5.67
N HIS A 74 -6.52 -4.37 4.40
CA HIS A 74 -6.60 -3.18 3.56
C HIS A 74 -8.05 -2.70 3.41
N SER A 75 -9.00 -3.61 3.13
CA SER A 75 -10.43 -3.27 3.07
C SER A 75 -10.94 -2.69 4.39
N TRP A 76 -10.57 -3.29 5.53
CA TRP A 76 -10.96 -2.78 6.85
C TRP A 76 -10.39 -1.39 7.13
N ILE A 77 -9.12 -1.11 6.81
CA ILE A 77 -8.52 0.22 6.99
C ILE A 77 -9.24 1.29 6.16
N LEU A 78 -9.61 0.97 4.91
CA LEU A 78 -10.37 1.90 4.07
C LEU A 78 -11.74 2.22 4.66
N GLU A 79 -12.42 1.22 5.20
CA GLU A 79 -13.70 1.39 5.89
C GLU A 79 -13.56 2.29 7.13
N GLN A 80 -12.52 2.09 7.95
CA GLN A 80 -12.26 2.95 9.11
C GLN A 80 -12.00 4.41 8.70
N ARG A 81 -11.21 4.64 7.64
CA ARG A 81 -10.95 5.99 7.10
C ARG A 81 -12.19 6.64 6.49
N ALA A 82 -13.13 5.86 5.97
CA ALA A 82 -14.40 6.40 5.48
C ALA A 82 -15.33 6.80 6.62
N GLN A 83 -15.27 6.09 7.76
CA GLN A 83 -16.07 6.39 8.96
C GLN A 83 -15.51 7.59 9.76
N ALA A 84 -14.20 7.80 9.73
CA ALA A 84 -13.54 8.98 10.28
C ALA A 84 -12.96 9.82 9.13
N PRO A 85 -13.77 10.66 8.44
CA PRO A 85 -13.22 11.61 7.49
C PRO A 85 -12.25 12.54 8.24
N ASP A 86 -10.96 12.40 7.94
CA ASP A 86 -9.91 13.23 8.51
C ASP A 86 -10.28 14.71 8.33
N LEU A 87 -10.48 15.40 9.46
CA LEU A 87 -10.59 16.85 9.60
C LEU A 87 -9.24 17.54 9.29
N ASN A 88 -8.50 17.10 8.28
CA ASN A 88 -7.14 17.57 8.00
C ASN A 88 -6.99 18.37 6.70
N ASP A 89 -8.10 18.81 6.09
CA ASP A 89 -8.07 19.81 5.02
C ASP A 89 -8.09 21.22 5.63
N HIS A 90 -6.93 21.67 6.16
CA HIS A 90 -6.76 23.01 6.71
C HIS A 90 -6.44 24.04 5.61
N SER A 91 -6.97 23.87 4.39
CA SER A 91 -6.97 24.92 3.37
C SER A 91 -8.27 25.73 3.45
N SER A 92 -8.50 26.35 4.60
CA SER A 92 -9.35 27.53 4.70
C SER A 92 -8.90 28.34 5.92
N SER A 93 -7.84 29.12 5.73
CA SER A 93 -7.63 30.32 6.55
C SER A 93 -8.67 31.33 6.07
N SER A 94 -9.91 31.14 6.51
CA SER A 94 -10.87 32.21 6.63
C SER A 94 -10.69 32.77 8.04
N ASP A 95 -10.00 33.90 8.05
CA ASP A 95 -9.99 34.88 9.12
C ASP A 95 -11.41 35.14 9.61
N SER A 96 -11.66 34.91 10.90
CA SER A 96 -12.84 35.39 11.64
C SER A 96 -12.50 35.34 13.13
N GLU A 97 -12.11 36.51 13.61
CA GLU A 97 -11.98 36.87 15.02
C GLU A 97 -13.33 36.79 15.76
N GLU A 98 -13.22 36.56 17.08
CA GLU A 98 -14.17 36.80 18.18
C GLU A 98 -15.64 36.30 18.09
N GLU A 99 -16.00 35.41 19.02
CA GLU A 99 -16.84 35.78 20.17
C GLU A 99 -16.82 34.64 21.20
N ALA A 100 -16.82 35.00 22.47
CA ALA A 100 -16.69 34.11 23.60
C ALA A 100 -18.09 33.78 24.13
N GLU A 101 -18.53 32.53 24.00
CA GLU A 101 -19.66 32.04 24.81
C GLU A 101 -19.35 30.72 25.52
N GLU A 102 -19.25 30.89 26.84
CA GLU A 102 -19.51 30.00 27.97
C GLU A 102 -19.17 28.51 27.87
N VAL A 103 -18.10 28.17 28.60
CA VAL A 103 -17.85 26.82 29.13
C VAL A 103 -18.96 26.51 30.15
N PRO A 104 -19.81 25.47 29.98
CA PRO A 104 -20.73 25.09 31.04
C PRO A 104 -19.93 24.46 32.19
N ALA A 105 -19.62 25.30 33.16
CA ALA A 105 -19.10 24.93 34.46
C ALA A 105 -20.16 24.13 35.23
N SER A 106 -19.91 22.82 35.36
CA SER A 106 -20.36 21.89 36.40
C SER A 106 -20.90 20.59 35.78
N LEU A 107 -20.16 19.51 36.02
CA LEU A 107 -20.68 18.16 35.88
C LEU A 107 -21.87 18.00 36.83
N PRO A 108 -22.97 17.35 36.42
CA PRO A 108 -24.11 17.13 37.29
C PRO A 108 -23.67 16.35 38.54
N PRO A 109 -24.17 16.71 39.74
CA PRO A 109 -23.71 16.16 41.01
C PRO A 109 -23.79 14.63 41.09
N GLU A 110 -24.71 13.99 40.36
CA GLU A 110 -24.79 12.53 40.28
C GLU A 110 -23.54 11.87 39.67
N LEU A 111 -22.86 12.54 38.72
CA LEU A 111 -21.64 11.99 38.11
C LEU A 111 -20.40 12.22 38.98
N ALA A 112 -20.44 13.15 39.93
CA ALA A 112 -19.35 13.38 40.88
C ALA A 112 -19.27 12.27 41.94
N GLU A 113 -20.43 11.77 42.39
CA GLU A 113 -20.50 10.68 43.39
C GLU A 113 -20.01 9.34 42.82
N LEU A 114 -20.24 9.07 41.53
CA LEU A 114 -19.75 7.85 40.89
C LEU A 114 -18.21 7.82 40.78
N PHE A 115 -17.58 8.98 40.58
CA PHE A 115 -16.12 9.08 40.40
C PHE A 115 -15.35 8.95 41.73
N GLN A 116 -15.99 9.31 42.85
CA GLN A 116 -15.41 9.15 44.19
C GLN A 116 -15.61 7.72 44.74
N SER A 117 -16.68 7.03 44.33
CA SER A 117 -16.97 5.66 44.77
C SER A 117 -16.06 4.57 44.18
N THR A 118 -15.30 4.86 43.12
CA THR A 118 -14.41 3.86 42.46
C THR A 118 -12.96 3.89 42.98
N LEU A 119 -12.62 4.75 43.94
CA LEU A 119 -11.25 4.91 44.44
C LEU A 119 -11.02 4.35 45.86
N GLU A 120 -12.01 3.71 46.50
CA GLU A 120 -11.87 3.29 47.91
C GLU A 120 -11.99 1.79 48.20
N ASP A 121 -12.17 0.91 47.21
CA ASP A 121 -12.25 -0.54 47.47
C ASP A 121 -11.20 -1.36 46.72
N GLU A 122 -9.91 -1.17 47.05
CA GLU A 122 -8.88 -2.21 46.89
C GLU A 122 -8.03 -2.23 48.18
N ASP A 123 -8.59 -2.86 49.21
CA ASP A 123 -7.88 -3.27 50.43
C ASP A 123 -6.84 -4.33 50.06
N PHE A 124 -5.63 -3.89 49.68
CA PHE A 124 -4.47 -4.78 49.51
C PHE A 124 -4.00 -5.23 50.89
N GLY A 125 -4.68 -6.25 51.41
CA GLY A 125 -4.34 -6.93 52.65
C GLY A 125 -2.93 -7.53 52.60
N GLY A 126 -2.08 -6.98 53.46
CA GLY A 126 -1.04 -7.69 54.23
C GLY A 126 -0.19 -8.73 53.52
N PHE A 127 1.04 -8.35 53.18
CA PHE A 127 2.16 -9.30 53.11
C PHE A 127 2.93 -9.22 54.43
N GLU A 128 2.63 -10.13 55.36
CA GLU A 128 3.45 -10.39 56.54
C GLU A 128 4.29 -11.65 56.31
N GLU A 129 5.59 -11.48 56.56
CA GLU A 129 6.71 -12.41 56.83
C GLU A 129 7.19 -13.41 55.76
#